data_AF-A0A2U8X911-F1
#
_entry.id   AF-A0A2U8X911-F1
#
_cell.length_a   1.000
_cell.length_b   1.000
_cell.length_c   1.000
_cell.angle_alpha   90.00
_cell.angle_beta   90.00
_cell.angle_gamma   90.00
#
_symmetry.space_group_name_H-M   'P 1'
#
loop_
_entity.id
_entity.type
_entity.pdbx_description
1 polymer ?
#
loop_
_entity_poly.entity_id
_entity_poly.type
_entity_poly.pdbx_seq_one_letter_code
_entity_poly.pdbx_strand_id
1 'polypeptide(L)'
;MTKAKKPKVPPKRVLRVAEICKGGQRLHCQFRPRAIGETDDVRLWWFEPSGENCGPASAREAIALGLIVPADDGLFGTGDAQTYIAAQS
;
A
#
# COMPACT_ATOMS: atom_id res chain seq x y z
N MET A 1 27.85 8.05 22.65
CA MET A 1 26.78 8.94 22.13
C MET A 1 26.32 8.39 20.79
N THR A 2 25.16 7.73 20.75
CA THR A 2 24.56 7.20 19.54
C THR A 2 24.03 8.36 18.70
N LYS A 3 24.56 8.54 17.47
CA LYS A 3 24.07 9.57 16.55
C LYS A 3 22.60 9.29 16.24
N ALA A 4 21.71 10.20 16.63
CA ALA A 4 20.31 10.16 16.22
C ALA A 4 20.26 10.16 14.69
N LYS A 5 19.75 9.07 14.11
CA LYS A 5 19.54 8.95 12.67
C LYS A 5 18.49 9.99 12.30
N LYS A 6 18.87 10.99 11.49
CA LYS A 6 17.90 11.96 10.96
C LYS A 6 16.71 11.19 10.36
N PRO A 7 15.46 11.64 10.58
CA PRO A 7 14.31 11.03 9.92
C PRO A 7 14.57 11.02 8.42
N LYS A 8 14.72 9.82 7.83
CA LYS A 8 14.94 9.70 6.40
C LYS A 8 13.59 9.97 5.75
N VAL A 9 13.50 11.08 4.99
CA VAL A 9 12.30 11.38 4.22
C VAL A 9 11.98 10.15 3.36
N PRO A 10 10.73 9.65 3.37
CA PRO A 10 10.36 8.50 2.57
C PRO A 10 10.64 8.73 1.09
N PRO A 11 10.95 7.68 0.30
CA PRO A 11 11.14 7.82 -1.13
C PRO A 11 9.92 8.49 -1.80
N LYS A 12 10.16 9.31 -2.84
CA LYS A 12 9.07 9.99 -3.57
C LYS A 12 7.96 9.05 -4.05
N ARG A 13 8.31 7.82 -4.43
CA ARG A 13 7.34 6.80 -4.85
C ARG A 13 6.40 6.37 -3.73
N VAL A 14 6.88 6.31 -2.48
CA VAL A 14 6.09 5.97 -1.30
C VAL A 14 5.15 7.13 -0.95
N LEU A 15 5.66 8.37 -0.96
CA LEU A 15 4.83 9.55 -0.75
C LEU A 15 3.72 9.68 -1.81
N ARG A 16 4.03 9.36 -3.07
CA ARG A 16 3.05 9.36 -4.17
C ARG A 16 1.85 8.46 -3.90
N VAL A 17 2.02 7.31 -3.24
CA VAL A 17 0.91 6.43 -2.88
C VAL A 17 -0.09 7.18 -1.99
N ALA A 18 0.41 7.83 -0.93
CA ALA A 18 -0.42 8.59 0.00
C ALA A 18 -1.11 9.77 -0.68
N GLU A 19 -0.39 10.51 -1.54
CA GLU A 19 -0.96 11.65 -2.27
C GLU A 19 -2.07 11.23 -3.24
N ILE A 20 -1.91 10.10 -3.94
CA ILE A 20 -2.99 9.53 -4.77
C ILE A 20 -4.21 9.21 -3.91
N CYS A 21 -4.01 8.58 -2.75
CA CYS A 21 -5.11 8.25 -1.84
C CYS A 21 -5.79 9.48 -1.24
N LYS A 22 -5.04 10.54 -0.91
CA LYS A 22 -5.59 11.84 -0.48
C LYS A 22 -6.40 12.50 -1.59
N GLY A 23 -6.03 12.27 -2.84
CA GLY A 23 -6.80 12.69 -4.03
C GLY A 23 -8.12 11.95 -4.22
N GLY A 24 -8.54 11.10 -3.27
CA GLY A 24 -9.82 10.40 -3.28
C GLY A 24 -9.78 9.00 -3.89
N GLN A 25 -8.62 8.55 -4.35
CA GLN A 25 -8.44 7.18 -4.82
C GLN A 25 -8.22 6.21 -3.66
N ARG A 26 -8.47 4.93 -3.88
CA ARG A 26 -8.22 3.87 -2.90
C ARG A 26 -7.18 2.91 -3.44
N LEU A 27 -6.27 2.45 -2.60
CA LEU A 27 -5.31 1.42 -2.98
C LEU A 27 -5.90 0.06 -2.64
N HIS A 28 -6.05 -0.81 -3.62
CA HIS A 28 -6.54 -2.16 -3.46
C HIS A 28 -5.39 -3.15 -3.50
N CYS A 29 -5.51 -4.21 -2.70
CA CYS A 29 -4.65 -5.37 -2.70
C CYS A 29 -5.50 -6.62 -2.87
N GLN A 30 -5.06 -7.55 -3.73
CA GLN A 30 -5.65 -8.88 -3.81
C GLN A 30 -4.58 -9.94 -4.06
N PHE A 31 -4.89 -11.16 -3.62
CA PHE A 31 -4.14 -12.36 -3.97
C PHE A 31 -4.40 -12.75 -5.43
N ARG A 32 -3.34 -13.06 -6.17
CA ARG A 32 -3.43 -13.73 -7.48
C ARG A 32 -3.16 -15.22 -7.29
N PRO A 33 -4.04 -16.11 -7.78
CA PRO A 33 -3.75 -17.55 -7.82
C PRO A 33 -2.42 -17.80 -8.56
N ARG A 34 -1.51 -18.54 -7.90
CA ARG A 34 -0.19 -18.87 -8.47
C ARG A 34 -0.33 -19.77 -9.70
N ALA A 35 0.48 -19.49 -10.71
CA ALA A 35 0.87 -20.54 -11.66
C ALA A 35 1.91 -21.47 -11.00
N ILE A 36 1.96 -22.74 -11.41
CA ILE A 36 2.98 -23.70 -10.93
C ILE A 36 4.37 -23.10 -11.20
N GLY A 37 5.16 -22.90 -10.14
CA GLY A 37 6.53 -22.37 -10.22
C GLY A 37 6.72 -20.90 -9.79
N GLU A 38 5.66 -20.15 -9.46
CA GLU A 38 5.80 -18.78 -8.93
C GLU A 38 6.23 -18.79 -7.44
N THR A 39 7.44 -18.31 -7.17
CA THR A 39 8.03 -18.23 -5.82
C THR A 39 7.87 -16.87 -5.14
N ASP A 40 7.60 -15.83 -5.92
CA ASP A 40 7.64 -14.44 -5.45
C ASP A 40 6.24 -13.85 -5.25
N ASP A 41 6.19 -12.80 -4.44
CA ASP A 41 5.00 -12.07 -3.98
C ASP A 41 3.83 -12.02 -4.98
N VAL A 42 2.75 -12.73 -4.65
CA VAL A 42 1.59 -13.02 -5.52
C VAL A 42 0.48 -12.00 -5.37
N ARG A 43 0.76 -10.84 -4.76
CA ARG A 43 -0.24 -9.80 -4.52
C ARG A 43 -0.21 -8.76 -5.61
N LEU A 44 -1.38 -8.46 -6.18
CA LEU A 44 -1.59 -7.34 -7.07
C LEU A 44 -1.99 -6.11 -6.26
N TRP A 45 -1.51 -4.95 -6.69
CA TRP A 45 -1.78 -3.67 -6.06
C TRP A 45 -2.13 -2.64 -7.13
N TRP A 46 -3.27 -1.98 -6.98
CA TRP A 46 -3.73 -0.99 -7.95
C TRP A 46 -4.62 0.06 -7.29
N PHE A 47 -4.74 1.22 -7.93
CA PHE A 47 -5.60 2.31 -7.48
C PHE A 47 -6.96 2.25 -8.16
N GLU A 48 -8.02 2.49 -7.40
CA GLU A 48 -9.38 2.70 -7.92
C GLU A 48 -9.78 4.17 -7.70
N PRO A 49 -10.48 4.81 -8.67
CA PRO A 49 -11.05 4.22 -9.89
C PRO A 49 -10.12 4.18 -11.12
N SER A 50 -8.85 4.58 -10.98
CA SER A 50 -7.97 4.77 -12.16
C SER A 50 -7.50 3.47 -12.81
N GLY A 51 -7.47 2.36 -12.09
CA GLY A 51 -6.87 1.10 -12.50
C GLY A 51 -5.34 1.14 -12.56
N GLU A 52 -4.68 2.22 -12.13
CA GLU A 52 -3.22 2.34 -12.19
C GLU A 52 -2.53 1.35 -11.23
N ASN A 53 -1.52 0.63 -11.72
CA ASN A 53 -0.75 -0.29 -10.90
C ASN A 53 0.10 0.44 -9.84
N CYS A 54 0.20 -0.16 -8.66
CA CYS A 54 1.09 0.26 -7.59
C CYS A 54 2.16 -0.82 -7.35
N GLY A 55 3.41 -0.42 -7.16
CA GLY A 55 4.48 -1.37 -6.86
C GLY A 55 4.34 -1.93 -5.43
N PRO A 56 4.47 -3.25 -5.21
CA PRO A 56 4.24 -3.88 -3.90
C PRO A 56 5.17 -3.32 -2.81
N ALA A 57 6.42 -3.00 -3.15
CA ALA A 57 7.35 -2.38 -2.21
C ALA A 57 6.90 -1.00 -1.74
N SER A 58 6.37 -0.17 -2.65
CA SER A 58 5.90 1.18 -2.31
C SER A 58 4.61 1.14 -1.48
N ALA A 59 3.68 0.25 -1.83
CA ALA A 59 2.47 0.01 -1.06
C ALA A 59 2.77 -0.42 0.38
N ARG A 60 3.64 -1.43 0.55
CA ARG A 60 4.06 -1.91 1.88
C ARG A 60 4.74 -0.85 2.72
N GLU A 61 5.65 -0.09 2.13
CA GLU A 61 6.36 0.95 2.85
C GLU A 61 5.41 2.08 3.26
N ALA A 62 4.43 2.45 2.41
CA ALA A 62 3.40 3.42 2.77
C ALA A 62 2.52 2.95 3.94
N ILE A 63 2.16 1.66 3.99
CA ILE A 63 1.43 1.04 5.10
C ILE A 63 2.29 1.04 6.37
N ALA A 64 3.55 0.58 6.28
CA ALA A 64 4.46 0.49 7.42
C ALA A 64 4.76 1.86 8.04
N LEU A 65 4.74 2.92 7.23
CA LEU A 65 4.91 4.30 7.69
C LEU A 65 3.60 4.95 8.17
N GLY A 66 2.46 4.24 8.10
CA GLY A 66 1.15 4.77 8.49
C GLY A 66 0.64 5.90 7.60
N LEU A 67 1.16 6.02 6.37
CA LEU A 67 0.71 7.05 5.41
C LEU A 67 -0.64 6.69 4.79
N ILE A 68 -0.90 5.39 4.67
CA ILE A 68 -2.18 4.81 4.31
C ILE A 68 -2.55 3.75 5.34
N VAL A 69 -3.85 3.61 5.59
CA VAL A 69 -4.40 2.69 6.59
C VAL A 69 -5.51 1.84 5.96
N PRO A 70 -5.82 0.65 6.51
CA PRO A 70 -7.00 -0.10 6.13
C PRO A 70 -8.25 0.79 6.15
N ALA A 71 -9.10 0.67 5.13
CA ALA A 71 -10.35 1.42 5.04
C ALA A 71 -11.37 1.08 6.14
N ASP A 72 -11.17 -0.05 6.83
CA ASP A 72 -12.03 -0.62 7.88
C ASP A 72 -13.53 -0.60 7.51
N ASP A 73 -13.81 -0.91 6.24
CA ASP A 73 -15.16 -0.95 5.67
C ASP A 73 -15.90 -2.27 5.99
N GLY A 74 -15.28 -3.15 6.79
CA GLY A 74 -15.79 -4.47 7.13
C GLY A 74 -15.91 -5.43 5.94
N LEU A 75 -15.40 -5.06 4.77
CA LEU A 75 -15.54 -5.87 3.55
C LEU A 75 -14.56 -7.05 3.49
N PHE A 76 -13.45 -6.96 4.22
CA PHE A 76 -12.40 -7.98 4.20
C PHE A 76 -12.20 -8.55 5.61
N GLY A 77 -12.19 -9.88 5.72
CA GLY A 77 -11.82 -10.59 6.96
C GLY A 77 -10.30 -10.61 7.19
N THR A 78 -9.81 -11.53 8.03
CA THR A 78 -8.37 -11.80 8.19
C THR A 78 -7.83 -12.51 6.94
N GLY A 79 -7.55 -11.77 5.86
CA GLY A 79 -7.18 -12.33 4.56
C GLY A 79 -6.18 -11.49 3.77
N ASP A 80 -5.86 -11.98 2.57
CA ASP A 80 -4.87 -11.42 1.65
C ASP A 80 -5.40 -10.30 0.72
N ALA A 81 -6.67 -9.93 0.87
CA ALA A 81 -7.30 -8.83 0.15
C ALA A 81 -7.62 -7.69 1.12
N GLN A 82 -7.33 -6.44 0.73
CA GLN A 82 -7.54 -5.28 1.58
C GLN A 82 -7.62 -4.00 0.74
N THR A 83 -8.48 -3.08 1.17
CA THR A 83 -8.52 -1.70 0.66
C THR A 83 -7.85 -0.76 1.64
N TYR A 84 -7.03 0.15 1.13
CA TYR A 84 -6.34 1.17 1.91
C TYR A 84 -6.74 2.57 1.46
N ILE A 85 -6.86 3.46 2.42
CA ILE A 85 -7.14 4.89 2.24
C ILE A 85 -6.01 5.72 2.84
N ALA A 86 -5.97 7.01 2.51
CA ALA A 86 -5.05 7.92 3.18
C ALA A 86 -5.32 7.96 4.68
N ALA A 87 -4.24 7.96 5.48
CA ALA A 87 -4.39 8.21 6.91
C ALA A 87 -4.97 9.62 7.12
N GLN A 88 -5.97 9.74 7.98
CA GLN A 88 -6.48 11.05 8.39
C GLN A 88 -5.35 11.78 9.11
N SER A 89 -4.96 12.92 8.55
CA SER A 89 -3.95 13.83 9.12
C SER A 89 -4.66 14.91 9.94
#